data_AF-A0AAN6XAM3-F1
#
_entry.id   AF-A0AAN6XAM3-F1
#
_cell.length_a   1.000
_cell.length_b   1.000
_cell.length_c   1.000
_cell.angle_alpha   90.00
_cell.angle_beta   90.00
_cell.angle_gamma   90.00
#
_symmetry.space_group_name_H-M   'P 1'
#
loop_
_entity.id
_entity.type
_entity.pdbx_description
1 polymer ?
#
loop_
_entity_poly.entity_id
_entity_poly.type
_entity_poly.pdbx_seq_one_letter_code
_entity_poly.pdbx_strand_id
1 'polypeptide(L)'
;MHLPLTILTLIGLASAQGSQGTGKTTRYWDCCKPSCAWPGKSTASTPVLTCDRNDNPLNDRGSTRSGCDSGGSAFMCSNQSPWAVNETVAYGWAAVNIAGSNEASWCCSCYELTFTSGPVSGKKMIVQATNTGGDLGNNHFDIAMPGGGVGIFNACTQQYGAPPDGWGERYGGVGSKDACASFPEKLKAGCNWRFDWFMGADNPNVSFRQVACPAAITAKTQCVRQRDVIDQTPTGPSTVPTWTPSP
;
A
#
# COMPACT_ATOMS: atom_id res chain seq x y z
N MET A 1 1.86 -16.70 65.08
CA MET A 1 2.79 -16.37 63.99
C MET A 1 2.12 -16.75 62.67
N HIS A 2 1.49 -15.78 61.98
CA HIS A 2 0.91 -16.01 60.65
C HIS A 2 1.86 -15.43 59.61
N LEU A 3 2.45 -16.30 58.79
CA LEU A 3 3.20 -15.93 57.60
C LEU A 3 2.21 -15.52 56.50
N PRO A 4 2.29 -14.31 55.92
CA PRO A 4 1.47 -13.98 54.77
C PRO A 4 2.06 -14.65 53.52
N LEU A 5 1.21 -15.36 52.79
CA LEU A 5 1.54 -15.99 51.53
C LEU A 5 1.50 -14.92 50.43
N THR A 6 2.66 -14.47 49.97
CA THR A 6 2.77 -13.50 48.88
C THR A 6 2.46 -14.21 47.56
N ILE A 7 1.28 -13.95 46.99
CA ILE A 7 0.91 -14.40 45.65
C ILE A 7 1.70 -13.56 44.64
N LEU A 8 2.69 -14.18 44.00
CA LEU A 8 3.42 -13.60 42.88
C LEU A 8 2.56 -13.74 41.62
N THR A 9 1.85 -12.69 41.22
CA THR A 9 1.16 -12.64 39.93
C THR A 9 2.20 -12.55 38.81
N LEU A 10 2.41 -13.65 38.09
CA LEU A 10 3.12 -13.63 36.81
C LEU A 10 2.27 -12.83 35.82
N ILE A 11 2.54 -11.54 35.69
CA ILE A 11 2.05 -10.74 34.56
C ILE A 11 2.81 -11.26 33.34
N GLY A 12 2.18 -12.16 32.58
CA GLY A 12 2.70 -12.57 31.29
C GLY A 12 2.89 -11.32 30.43
N LEU A 13 4.14 -11.02 30.07
CA LEU A 13 4.46 -10.07 29.02
C LEU A 13 3.90 -10.64 27.71
N ALA A 14 2.61 -10.38 27.45
CA ALA A 14 2.05 -10.57 26.13
C ALA A 14 2.85 -9.67 25.20
N SER A 15 3.74 -10.27 24.41
CA SER A 15 4.40 -9.55 23.33
C SER A 15 3.28 -9.02 22.43
N ALA A 16 3.16 -7.70 22.30
CA ALA A 16 2.21 -7.12 21.36
C ALA A 16 2.57 -7.63 19.96
N GLN A 17 1.83 -8.61 19.47
CA GLN A 17 2.01 -9.12 18.11
C GLN A 17 1.17 -8.25 17.18
N GLY A 18 1.79 -7.74 16.12
CA GLY A 18 1.07 -7.02 15.08
C GLY A 18 0.05 -7.93 14.38
N SER A 19 -0.89 -7.31 13.66
CA SER A 19 -1.96 -8.07 12.99
C SER A 19 -1.41 -9.10 12.01
N GLN A 20 -1.98 -10.30 12.00
CA GLN A 20 -1.62 -11.38 11.10
C GLN A 20 -2.84 -12.22 10.75
N GLY A 21 -2.78 -12.96 9.65
CA GLY A 21 -3.85 -13.86 9.25
C GLY A 21 -3.77 -14.26 7.79
N THR A 22 -4.92 -14.66 7.25
CA THR A 22 -5.13 -14.84 5.81
C THR A 22 -5.96 -13.69 5.27
N GLY A 23 -5.81 -13.40 3.99
CA GLY A 23 -6.48 -12.29 3.34
C GLY A 23 -6.67 -12.49 1.84
N LYS A 24 -7.48 -11.60 1.29
CA LYS A 24 -7.71 -11.49 -0.16
C LYS A 24 -6.95 -10.29 -0.71
N THR A 25 -6.69 -10.32 -2.00
CA THR A 25 -6.14 -9.16 -2.70
C THR A 25 -7.02 -8.76 -3.87
N THR A 26 -6.97 -7.47 -4.19
CA THR A 26 -7.37 -6.93 -5.48
C THR A 26 -6.26 -6.01 -6.00
N ARG A 27 -6.53 -5.27 -7.06
CA ARG A 27 -5.62 -4.32 -7.66
C ARG A 27 -6.37 -3.04 -8.01
N TYR A 28 -5.73 -1.90 -7.82
CA TYR A 28 -6.29 -0.61 -8.19
C TYR A 28 -5.23 0.44 -8.51
N TRP A 29 -5.66 1.49 -9.22
CA TRP A 29 -4.99 2.78 -9.28
C TRP A 29 -5.99 3.82 -9.76
N ASP A 30 -6.57 4.58 -8.84
CA ASP A 30 -7.61 5.58 -9.09
C ASP A 30 -7.08 7.03 -9.15
N CYS A 31 -5.78 7.19 -8.88
CA CYS A 31 -5.06 8.46 -8.75
C CYS A 31 -5.53 9.36 -7.59
N CYS A 32 -6.50 8.94 -6.77
CA CYS A 32 -7.01 9.74 -5.67
C CYS A 32 -5.91 10.04 -4.66
N LYS A 33 -6.06 11.13 -3.89
CA LYS A 33 -5.34 11.27 -2.63
C LYS A 33 -5.70 10.07 -1.73
N PRO A 34 -4.73 9.27 -1.27
CA PRO A 34 -5.00 8.10 -0.46
C PRO A 34 -5.42 8.51 0.96
N SER A 35 -6.28 7.74 1.63
CA SER A 35 -6.92 8.18 2.87
C SER A 35 -5.95 8.45 4.03
N CYS A 36 -4.83 7.74 4.11
CA CYS A 36 -3.79 8.00 5.12
C CYS A 36 -2.97 9.28 4.83
N ALA A 37 -3.23 9.98 3.73
CA ALA A 37 -2.69 11.30 3.44
C ALA A 37 -3.47 12.43 4.13
N TRP A 38 -4.58 12.14 4.81
CA TRP A 38 -5.28 13.13 5.62
C TRP A 38 -4.62 13.27 7.00
N PRO A 39 -4.49 14.50 7.55
CA PRO A 39 -4.03 14.71 8.91
C PRO A 39 -4.85 13.93 9.95
N GLY A 40 -4.20 13.45 11.01
CA GLY A 40 -4.88 12.80 12.14
C GLY A 40 -5.35 11.37 11.89
N LYS A 41 -5.00 10.76 10.75
CA LYS A 41 -5.36 9.38 10.40
C LYS A 41 -4.44 8.30 10.99
N SER A 42 -3.33 8.68 11.61
CA SER A 42 -2.40 7.74 12.25
C SER A 42 -1.58 8.43 13.33
N THR A 43 -0.72 7.66 14.00
CA THR A 43 0.29 8.18 14.94
C THR A 43 1.59 8.60 14.24
N ALA A 44 1.62 8.64 12.91
CA ALA A 44 2.77 9.12 12.17
C ALA A 44 2.92 10.64 12.31
N SER A 45 4.17 11.11 12.30
CA SER A 45 4.50 12.55 12.38
C SER A 45 4.04 13.34 11.16
N THR A 46 3.93 12.67 10.03
CA THR A 46 3.54 13.21 8.73
C THR A 46 2.60 12.20 8.07
N PRO A 47 1.49 12.65 7.46
CA PRO A 47 0.63 11.76 6.69
C PRO A 47 1.33 11.33 5.40
N VAL A 48 0.74 10.38 4.67
CA VAL A 48 1.26 9.95 3.36
C VAL A 48 1.40 11.15 2.42
N LEU A 49 2.57 11.30 1.83
CA LEU A 49 2.87 12.33 0.85
C LEU A 49 1.96 12.20 -0.37
N THR A 50 1.36 13.32 -0.78
CA THR A 50 0.61 13.48 -2.02
C THR A 50 1.35 14.35 -3.01
N CYS A 51 0.99 14.23 -4.28
CA CYS A 51 1.56 15.00 -5.36
C CYS A 51 0.50 15.83 -6.09
N ASP A 52 0.94 16.90 -6.76
CA ASP A 52 0.11 17.69 -7.67
C ASP A 52 -0.17 16.93 -8.98
N ARG A 53 -0.86 17.59 -9.92
CA ARG A 53 -1.20 17.02 -11.22
C ARG A 53 0.02 16.57 -12.04
N ASN A 54 1.16 17.23 -11.88
CA ASN A 54 2.40 16.95 -12.59
C ASN A 54 3.33 16.01 -11.80
N ASP A 55 2.80 15.44 -10.72
CA ASP A 55 3.50 14.51 -9.85
C ASP A 55 4.69 15.18 -9.12
N ASN A 56 4.52 16.44 -8.71
CA ASN A 56 5.41 17.14 -7.78
C ASN A 56 4.89 16.98 -6.34
N PRO A 57 5.75 16.65 -5.36
CA PRO A 57 5.37 16.58 -3.95
C PRO A 57 4.73 17.86 -3.41
N LEU A 58 3.56 17.77 -2.77
CA LEU A 58 2.84 18.94 -2.25
C LEU A 58 3.38 19.46 -0.91
N ASN A 59 4.09 18.65 -0.12
CA ASN A 59 4.74 19.01 1.15
C ASN A 59 3.88 19.86 2.13
N ASP A 60 2.57 19.74 2.04
CA ASP A 60 1.57 20.60 2.68
C ASP A 60 0.91 19.92 3.89
N ARG A 61 1.54 18.83 4.34
CA ARG A 61 1.06 17.93 5.39
C ARG A 61 -0.36 17.41 5.15
N GLY A 62 -0.74 17.20 3.89
CA GLY A 62 -2.03 16.63 3.54
C GLY A 62 -3.18 17.63 3.61
N SER A 63 -2.91 18.94 3.55
CA SER A 63 -3.96 19.96 3.58
C SER A 63 -4.73 20.07 2.26
N THR A 64 -4.07 19.85 1.11
CA THR A 64 -4.70 19.90 -0.21
C THR A 64 -5.74 18.81 -0.36
N ARG A 65 -6.89 19.19 -0.92
CA ARG A 65 -8.04 18.31 -1.14
C ARG A 65 -7.76 17.29 -2.25
N SER A 66 -8.32 16.09 -2.11
CA SER A 66 -8.20 15.02 -3.10
C SER A 66 -8.68 15.46 -4.48
N GLY A 67 -7.96 15.11 -5.55
CA GLY A 67 -8.45 15.25 -6.92
C GLY A 67 -9.72 14.41 -7.20
N CYS A 68 -10.06 13.45 -6.35
CA CYS A 68 -11.34 12.74 -6.42
C CYS A 68 -12.52 13.53 -5.81
N ASP A 69 -12.23 14.63 -5.11
CA ASP A 69 -13.26 15.55 -4.66
C ASP A 69 -13.39 16.74 -5.62
N SER A 70 -14.58 17.33 -5.67
CA SER A 70 -14.81 18.57 -6.42
C SER A 70 -13.83 19.68 -5.99
N GLY A 71 -13.06 20.19 -6.96
CA GLY A 71 -12.10 21.28 -6.78
C GLY A 71 -10.80 20.90 -6.08
N GLY A 72 -10.52 19.61 -5.87
CA GLY A 72 -9.24 19.18 -5.31
C GLY A 72 -8.14 19.00 -6.35
N SER A 73 -6.90 18.90 -5.86
CA SER A 73 -5.69 18.89 -6.70
C SER A 73 -4.55 18.03 -6.13
N ALA A 74 -4.80 17.24 -5.09
CA ALA A 74 -3.88 16.26 -4.54
C ALA A 74 -4.17 14.85 -5.08
N PHE A 75 -3.12 14.18 -5.55
CA PHE A 75 -3.16 12.85 -6.14
C PHE A 75 -2.17 11.92 -5.45
N MET A 76 -2.34 10.61 -5.64
CA MET A 76 -1.33 9.63 -5.28
C MET A 76 -0.05 9.87 -6.11
N CYS A 77 1.10 9.92 -5.44
CA CYS A 77 2.38 10.09 -6.13
C CYS A 77 2.74 8.82 -6.92
N SER A 78 3.22 8.99 -8.15
CA SER A 78 3.63 7.92 -9.06
C SER A 78 4.74 7.03 -8.47
N ASN A 79 5.62 7.60 -7.63
CA ASN A 79 6.69 6.88 -6.97
C ASN A 79 6.20 5.92 -5.87
N GLN A 80 4.91 5.95 -5.54
CA GLN A 80 4.19 4.98 -4.72
C GLN A 80 3.59 3.85 -5.59
N SER A 81 4.28 3.51 -6.69
CA SER A 81 4.03 2.34 -7.53
C SER A 81 4.92 1.16 -7.13
N PRO A 82 4.43 -0.08 -7.21
CA PRO A 82 5.14 -1.25 -6.73
C PRO A 82 6.38 -1.56 -7.58
N TRP A 83 7.37 -2.21 -6.97
CA TRP A 83 8.58 -2.63 -7.67
C TRP A 83 9.14 -3.94 -7.09
N ALA A 84 9.86 -4.68 -7.93
CA ALA A 84 10.56 -5.88 -7.51
C ALA A 84 11.90 -5.52 -6.85
N VAL A 85 12.16 -6.11 -5.68
CA VAL A 85 13.47 -6.04 -5.00
C VAL A 85 14.38 -7.15 -5.52
N ASN A 86 13.80 -8.33 -5.75
CA ASN A 86 14.41 -9.47 -6.41
C ASN A 86 13.30 -10.39 -6.97
N GLU A 87 13.67 -11.52 -7.53
CA GLU A 87 12.76 -12.51 -8.11
C GLU A 87 11.69 -13.07 -7.15
N THR A 88 11.90 -13.00 -5.82
CA THR A 88 10.97 -13.53 -4.81
C THR A 88 10.34 -12.47 -3.91
N VAL A 89 10.83 -11.24 -3.92
CA VAL A 89 10.38 -10.14 -3.06
C VAL A 89 10.06 -8.88 -3.86
N ALA A 90 8.90 -8.29 -3.61
CA ALA A 90 8.51 -6.96 -4.09
C ALA A 90 8.12 -6.04 -2.93
N TYR A 91 8.22 -4.73 -3.16
CA TYR A 91 7.71 -3.69 -2.26
C TYR A 91 6.60 -2.89 -2.95
N GLY A 92 5.68 -2.34 -2.16
CA GLY A 92 4.62 -1.49 -2.68
C GLY A 92 3.70 -0.90 -1.62
N TRP A 93 2.47 -0.63 -2.02
CA TRP A 93 1.42 0.00 -1.21
C TRP A 93 0.08 -0.66 -1.46
N ALA A 94 -0.83 -0.50 -0.52
CA ALA A 94 -2.19 -1.02 -0.65
C ALA A 94 -3.22 -0.13 0.06
N ALA A 95 -4.47 -0.18 -0.43
CA ALA A 95 -5.62 0.11 0.40
C ALA A 95 -5.94 -1.13 1.23
N VAL A 96 -6.25 -0.95 2.53
CA VAL A 96 -6.35 -2.06 3.47
C VAL A 96 -7.66 -2.00 4.25
N ASN A 97 -8.24 -3.17 4.52
CA ASN A 97 -9.27 -3.36 5.53
C ASN A 97 -8.93 -4.58 6.40
N ILE A 98 -8.48 -4.37 7.64
CA ILE A 98 -8.11 -5.45 8.58
C ILE A 98 -9.23 -5.70 9.57
N ALA A 99 -9.61 -6.98 9.74
CA ALA A 99 -10.66 -7.38 10.66
C ALA A 99 -10.37 -6.94 12.11
N GLY A 100 -11.36 -6.37 12.77
CA GLY A 100 -11.25 -5.91 14.17
C GLY A 100 -10.30 -4.72 14.37
N SER A 101 -9.88 -4.06 13.29
CA SER A 101 -9.00 -2.90 13.31
C SER A 101 -9.72 -1.67 12.73
N ASN A 102 -9.02 -0.55 12.65
CA ASN A 102 -9.50 0.66 12.02
C ASN A 102 -8.36 1.44 11.35
N GLU A 103 -8.71 2.53 10.69
CA GLU A 103 -7.78 3.38 9.95
C GLU A 103 -6.63 3.94 10.80
N ALA A 104 -6.91 4.36 12.04
CA ALA A 104 -5.88 4.85 12.95
C ALA A 104 -4.83 3.77 13.28
N SER A 105 -5.25 2.50 13.29
CA SER A 105 -4.39 1.35 13.55
C SER A 105 -3.57 0.90 12.34
N TRP A 106 -4.14 0.87 11.12
CA TRP A 106 -3.41 0.40 9.94
C TRP A 106 -2.69 1.49 9.17
N CYS A 107 -3.12 2.76 9.21
CA CYS A 107 -2.51 3.78 8.37
C CYS A 107 -1.01 3.89 8.62
N CYS A 108 -0.25 3.76 7.52
CA CYS A 108 1.20 3.76 7.45
C CYS A 108 1.91 2.56 8.09
N SER A 109 1.16 1.55 8.56
CA SER A 109 1.72 0.25 8.95
C SER A 109 2.14 -0.54 7.71
N CYS A 110 3.14 -1.40 7.87
CA CYS A 110 3.56 -2.32 6.81
C CYS A 110 3.16 -3.76 7.12
N TYR A 111 2.88 -4.49 6.05
CA TYR A 111 2.50 -5.90 6.09
C TYR A 111 3.35 -6.68 5.09
N GLU A 112 3.96 -7.77 5.54
CA GLU A 112 4.51 -8.79 4.64
C GLU A 112 3.37 -9.71 4.22
N LEU A 113 3.08 -9.71 2.93
CA LEU A 113 2.16 -10.62 2.27
C LEU A 113 2.97 -11.79 1.69
N THR A 114 2.57 -13.01 1.99
CA THR A 114 3.03 -14.20 1.27
C THR A 114 1.88 -14.70 0.41
N PHE A 115 2.03 -14.70 -0.91
CA PHE A 115 0.99 -15.16 -1.81
C PHE A 115 0.79 -16.67 -1.68
N THR A 116 -0.46 -17.12 -1.66
CA THR A 116 -0.83 -18.53 -1.44
C THR A 116 -1.60 -19.13 -2.62
N SER A 117 -1.76 -18.38 -3.72
CA SER A 117 -2.43 -18.84 -4.94
C SER A 117 -1.98 -18.02 -6.16
N GLY A 118 -2.37 -18.47 -7.35
CA GLY A 118 -2.01 -17.82 -8.61
C GLY A 118 -0.54 -18.04 -9.00
N PRO A 119 -0.08 -17.42 -10.09
CA PRO A 119 1.28 -17.61 -10.62
C PRO A 119 2.38 -17.06 -9.71
N VAL A 120 2.03 -16.23 -8.73
CA VAL A 120 2.95 -15.63 -7.75
C VAL A 120 3.01 -16.37 -6.42
N SER A 121 2.33 -17.52 -6.29
CA SER A 121 2.31 -18.30 -5.05
C SER A 121 3.72 -18.58 -4.52
N GLY A 122 3.93 -18.32 -3.22
CA GLY A 122 5.23 -18.42 -2.55
C GLY A 122 6.09 -17.15 -2.60
N LYS A 123 5.84 -16.21 -3.53
CA LYS A 123 6.50 -14.90 -3.52
C LYS A 123 5.99 -14.05 -2.35
N LYS A 124 6.80 -13.07 -1.96
CA LYS A 124 6.50 -12.14 -0.87
C LYS A 124 6.40 -10.72 -1.37
N MET A 125 5.49 -9.95 -0.78
CA MET A 125 5.37 -8.52 -1.02
C MET A 125 5.26 -7.78 0.31
N ILE A 126 6.10 -6.77 0.55
CA ILE A 126 5.89 -5.87 1.70
C ILE A 126 5.14 -4.63 1.20
N VAL A 127 3.97 -4.39 1.77
CA VAL A 127 3.14 -3.23 1.45
C VAL A 127 3.01 -2.30 2.62
N GLN A 128 3.05 -0.99 2.40
CA GLN A 128 2.56 -0.01 3.36
C GLN A 128 1.09 0.32 3.10
N ALA A 129 0.27 0.29 4.14
CA ALA A 129 -1.13 0.72 4.06
C ALA A 129 -1.20 2.26 3.93
N THR A 130 -1.62 2.74 2.76
CA THR A 130 -1.75 4.18 2.47
C THR A 130 -3.20 4.62 2.33
N ASN A 131 -4.12 3.68 2.12
CA ASN A 131 -5.53 3.95 1.91
C ASN A 131 -6.39 2.93 2.67
N THR A 132 -7.67 3.23 2.82
CA THR A 132 -8.68 2.31 3.33
C THR A 132 -9.57 1.85 2.17
N GLY A 133 -9.75 0.54 2.02
CA GLY A 133 -10.74 -0.01 1.08
C GLY A 133 -12.07 -0.26 1.79
N GLY A 134 -12.90 0.76 1.92
CA GLY A 134 -14.14 0.70 2.71
C GLY A 134 -15.22 -0.24 2.16
N ASP A 135 -15.12 -0.59 0.88
CA ASP A 135 -15.95 -1.55 0.16
C ASP A 135 -15.40 -2.98 0.24
N LEU A 136 -14.20 -3.16 0.77
CA LEU A 136 -13.52 -4.44 0.82
C LEU A 136 -13.97 -5.27 2.03
N GLY A 137 -13.94 -6.60 1.87
CA GLY A 137 -14.19 -7.52 2.97
C GLY A 137 -13.10 -7.48 4.04
N ASN A 138 -13.30 -8.25 5.10
CA ASN A 138 -12.30 -8.42 6.16
C ASN A 138 -10.97 -8.98 5.61
N ASN A 139 -9.86 -8.43 6.09
CA ASN A 139 -8.49 -8.80 5.72
C ASN A 139 -8.24 -8.73 4.21
N HIS A 140 -8.47 -7.55 3.64
CA HIS A 140 -8.30 -7.30 2.21
C HIS A 140 -7.20 -6.29 1.97
N PHE A 141 -6.35 -6.58 0.99
CA PHE A 141 -5.30 -5.70 0.49
C PHE A 141 -5.55 -5.39 -0.99
N ASP A 142 -6.05 -4.20 -1.28
CA ASP A 142 -6.17 -3.71 -2.65
C ASP A 142 -4.85 -3.10 -3.08
N ILE A 143 -4.06 -3.85 -3.85
CA ILE A 143 -2.66 -3.52 -4.11
C ILE A 143 -2.62 -2.39 -5.14
N ALA A 144 -1.96 -1.29 -4.77
CA ALA A 144 -1.77 -0.16 -5.67
C ALA A 144 -0.85 -0.57 -6.81
N MET A 145 -1.35 -0.57 -8.05
CA MET A 145 -0.57 -0.83 -9.25
C MET A 145 -1.17 -0.06 -10.43
N PRO A 146 -0.41 0.85 -11.08
CA PRO A 146 -0.91 1.59 -12.24
C PRO A 146 -1.51 0.67 -13.29
N GLY A 147 -2.75 0.97 -13.68
CA GLY A 147 -3.51 0.14 -14.62
C GLY A 147 -4.21 -1.05 -13.98
N GLY A 148 -4.30 -1.13 -12.65
CA GLY A 148 -5.12 -2.12 -11.93
C GLY A 148 -6.64 -1.87 -12.02
N GLY A 149 -7.06 -0.71 -12.53
CA GLY A 149 -8.45 -0.28 -12.58
C GLY A 149 -8.70 0.86 -11.59
N VAL A 150 -9.56 1.81 -11.97
CA VAL A 150 -9.86 2.99 -11.14
C VAL A 150 -10.93 2.69 -10.09
N GLY A 151 -11.78 1.68 -10.35
CA GLY A 151 -12.83 1.27 -9.43
C GLY A 151 -13.92 2.33 -9.27
N ILE A 152 -14.31 2.60 -8.02
CA ILE A 152 -15.41 3.52 -7.71
C ILE A 152 -15.08 4.95 -8.15
N PHE A 153 -13.87 5.41 -7.81
CA PHE A 153 -13.40 6.78 -8.07
C PHE A 153 -12.49 6.84 -9.30
N ASN A 154 -12.30 8.02 -9.88
CA ASN A 154 -11.39 8.21 -11.00
C ASN A 154 -10.83 9.63 -11.04
N ALA A 155 -9.76 9.88 -10.28
CA ALA A 155 -8.96 11.10 -10.45
C ALA A 155 -7.99 11.00 -11.62
N CYS A 156 -7.76 9.81 -12.21
CA CYS A 156 -6.83 9.65 -13.31
C CYS A 156 -7.25 10.41 -14.57
N THR A 157 -8.56 10.57 -14.79
CA THR A 157 -9.08 11.47 -15.83
C THR A 157 -8.61 12.90 -15.60
N GLN A 158 -8.75 13.41 -14.38
CA GLN A 158 -8.33 14.75 -14.02
C GLN A 158 -6.81 14.90 -14.06
N GLN A 159 -6.07 13.94 -13.52
CA GLN A 159 -4.61 14.02 -13.39
C GLN A 159 -3.90 13.87 -14.74
N TYR A 160 -4.23 12.82 -15.48
CA TYR A 160 -3.49 12.39 -16.65
C TYR A 160 -4.29 12.41 -17.95
N GLY A 161 -5.57 12.79 -17.91
CA GLY A 161 -6.45 12.69 -19.08
C GLY A 161 -6.80 11.26 -19.44
N ALA A 162 -6.80 10.34 -18.46
CA ALA A 162 -7.24 8.96 -18.68
C ALA A 162 -8.71 8.92 -19.15
N PRO A 163 -9.15 7.84 -19.84
CA PRO A 163 -10.55 7.63 -20.18
C PRO A 163 -11.48 7.58 -18.94
N PRO A 164 -12.81 7.72 -19.12
CA PRO A 164 -13.78 7.72 -18.02
C PRO A 164 -13.73 6.50 -17.09
N ASP A 165 -13.30 5.34 -17.61
CA ASP A 165 -13.11 4.10 -16.85
C ASP A 165 -11.63 3.78 -16.56
N GLY A 166 -10.72 4.71 -16.83
CA GLY A 166 -9.27 4.51 -16.75
C GLY A 166 -8.70 3.90 -18.04
N TRP A 167 -7.48 3.36 -17.96
CA TRP A 167 -6.74 2.84 -19.13
C TRP A 167 -7.16 1.43 -19.59
N GLY A 168 -8.22 0.86 -19.01
CA GLY A 168 -8.73 -0.46 -19.32
C GLY A 168 -10.12 -0.63 -18.71
N GLU A 169 -10.44 -1.84 -18.24
CA GLU A 169 -11.69 -2.06 -17.53
C GLU A 169 -11.74 -1.26 -16.23
N ARG A 170 -12.91 -0.72 -15.89
CA ARG A 170 -13.10 0.08 -14.68
C ARG A 170 -12.60 -0.65 -13.44
N TYR A 171 -12.89 -1.95 -13.36
CA TYR A 171 -12.40 -2.86 -12.34
C TYR A 171 -11.49 -3.90 -13.00
N GLY A 172 -10.22 -3.99 -12.58
CA GLY A 172 -9.23 -4.91 -13.14
C GLY A 172 -8.30 -4.28 -14.18
N GLY A 173 -8.67 -3.15 -14.77
CA GLY A 173 -7.80 -2.28 -15.58
C GLY A 173 -7.31 -2.93 -16.87
N VAL A 174 -6.03 -2.70 -17.20
CA VAL A 174 -5.45 -3.21 -18.46
C VAL A 174 -5.35 -4.74 -18.47
N GLY A 175 -5.57 -5.34 -19.65
CA GLY A 175 -5.54 -6.80 -19.83
C GLY A 175 -4.16 -7.37 -20.20
N SER A 176 -3.22 -6.55 -20.67
CA SER A 176 -1.91 -7.00 -21.14
C SER A 176 -0.81 -5.98 -20.89
N LYS A 177 0.46 -6.44 -20.92
CA LYS A 177 1.64 -5.60 -20.74
C LYS A 177 1.78 -4.53 -21.81
N ASP A 178 1.39 -4.82 -23.06
CA ASP A 178 1.51 -3.88 -24.18
C ASP A 178 0.73 -2.58 -23.94
N ALA A 179 -0.38 -2.64 -23.20
CA ALA A 179 -1.15 -1.46 -22.81
C ALA A 179 -0.36 -0.49 -21.93
N CYS A 180 0.69 -0.94 -21.23
CA CYS A 180 1.56 -0.08 -20.45
C CYS A 180 2.36 0.90 -21.32
N ALA A 181 2.54 0.64 -22.62
CA ALA A 181 3.30 1.53 -23.50
C ALA A 181 2.66 2.92 -23.64
N SER A 182 1.33 3.02 -23.54
CA SER A 182 0.58 4.27 -23.62
C SER A 182 0.40 5.00 -22.29
N PHE A 183 0.95 4.47 -21.19
CA PHE A 183 0.82 5.12 -19.87
C PHE A 183 1.67 6.38 -19.77
N PRO A 184 1.30 7.34 -18.89
CA PRO A 184 2.20 8.40 -18.47
C PRO A 184 3.55 7.80 -18.04
N GLU A 185 4.65 8.42 -18.45
CA GLU A 185 6.00 7.85 -18.30
C GLU A 185 6.29 7.37 -16.87
N LYS A 186 5.93 8.18 -15.87
CA LYS A 186 6.14 7.86 -14.45
C LYS A 186 5.34 6.66 -13.93
N LEU A 187 4.30 6.22 -14.65
CA LEU A 187 3.45 5.08 -14.27
C LEU A 187 3.80 3.80 -15.03
N LYS A 188 4.58 3.87 -16.10
CA LYS A 188 4.93 2.70 -16.93
C LYS A 188 5.62 1.60 -16.13
N ALA A 189 6.56 1.96 -15.26
CA ALA A 189 7.30 0.98 -14.45
C ALA A 189 6.35 0.17 -13.53
N GLY A 190 5.42 0.84 -12.84
CA GLY A 190 4.43 0.18 -12.00
C GLY A 190 3.43 -0.67 -12.80
N CYS A 191 3.04 -0.21 -14.00
CA CYS A 191 2.19 -0.99 -14.91
C CYS A 191 2.92 -2.25 -15.39
N ASN A 192 4.18 -2.13 -15.83
CA ASN A 192 4.99 -3.26 -16.26
C ASN A 192 5.22 -4.26 -15.12
N TRP A 193 5.45 -3.79 -13.89
CA TRP A 193 5.62 -4.67 -12.71
C TRP A 193 4.46 -5.66 -12.54
N ARG A 194 3.21 -5.23 -12.85
CA ARG A 194 2.02 -6.11 -12.78
C ARG A 194 2.18 -7.36 -13.65
N PHE A 195 2.81 -7.23 -14.81
CA PHE A 195 2.96 -8.32 -15.76
C PHE A 195 4.31 -9.03 -15.63
N ASP A 196 5.35 -8.32 -15.19
CA ASP A 196 6.71 -8.87 -15.08
C ASP A 196 6.91 -9.69 -13.81
N TRP A 197 6.81 -9.03 -12.65
CA TRP A 197 7.06 -9.70 -11.37
C TRP A 197 5.79 -10.33 -10.81
N PHE A 198 4.66 -9.63 -10.95
CA PHE A 198 3.37 -10.08 -10.46
C PHE A 198 2.66 -11.02 -11.44
N MET A 199 3.25 -11.27 -12.62
CA MET A 199 2.86 -12.30 -13.59
C MET A 199 1.39 -12.22 -14.02
N GLY A 200 0.79 -11.02 -14.00
CA GLY A 200 -0.61 -10.81 -14.33
C GLY A 200 -1.58 -11.52 -13.38
N ALA A 201 -1.15 -11.88 -12.16
CA ALA A 201 -1.98 -12.61 -11.21
C ALA A 201 -3.32 -11.91 -10.94
N ASP A 202 -4.41 -12.66 -11.03
CA ASP A 202 -5.75 -12.17 -10.76
C ASP A 202 -6.15 -12.46 -9.32
N ASN A 203 -6.10 -11.44 -8.48
CA ASN A 203 -6.56 -11.45 -7.08
C ASN A 203 -6.02 -12.64 -6.25
N PRO A 204 -4.69 -12.88 -6.22
CA PRO A 204 -4.12 -13.99 -5.45
C PRO A 204 -4.40 -13.82 -3.94
N ASN A 205 -4.83 -14.90 -3.29
CA ASN A 205 -4.92 -14.96 -1.84
C ASN A 205 -3.53 -14.82 -1.18
N VAL A 206 -3.52 -14.39 0.09
CA VAL A 206 -2.30 -14.19 0.88
C VAL A 206 -2.45 -14.73 2.30
N SER A 207 -1.33 -15.10 2.91
CA SER A 207 -1.14 -14.92 4.35
C SER A 207 -0.42 -13.61 4.59
N PHE A 208 -0.70 -12.93 5.70
CA PHE A 208 -0.08 -11.66 6.03
C PHE A 208 0.34 -11.59 7.48
N ARG A 209 1.35 -10.76 7.75
CA ARG A 209 1.74 -10.32 9.09
C ARG A 209 2.23 -8.89 9.04
N GLN A 210 1.92 -8.11 10.07
CA GLN A 210 2.44 -6.77 10.24
C GLN A 210 3.95 -6.82 10.53
N VAL A 211 4.72 -5.95 9.88
CA VAL A 211 6.18 -5.88 9.97
C VAL A 211 6.64 -4.43 10.07
N ALA A 212 7.85 -4.22 10.58
CA ALA A 212 8.50 -2.91 10.55
C ALA A 212 8.63 -2.47 9.09
N CYS A 213 8.24 -1.25 8.78
CA CYS A 213 8.32 -0.77 7.40
C CYS A 213 9.77 -0.70 6.89
N PRO A 214 10.08 -1.23 5.69
CA PRO A 214 11.35 -0.94 5.03
C PRO A 214 11.54 0.56 4.79
N ALA A 215 12.76 1.05 5.00
CA ALA A 215 13.11 2.45 4.76
C ALA A 215 12.88 2.87 3.30
N ALA A 216 13.05 1.95 2.35
CA ALA A 216 12.76 2.19 0.94
C ALA A 216 11.28 2.46 0.62
N ILE A 217 10.36 1.95 1.46
CA ILE A 217 8.93 2.25 1.33
C ILE A 217 8.62 3.59 1.98
N THR A 218 9.05 3.81 3.22
CA THR A 218 8.73 5.02 3.98
C THR A 218 9.42 6.26 3.45
N ALA A 219 10.56 6.14 2.78
CA ALA A 219 11.22 7.27 2.11
C ALA A 219 10.34 7.89 1.00
N LYS A 220 9.41 7.13 0.41
CA LYS A 220 8.54 7.59 -0.68
C LYS A 220 7.23 8.20 -0.18
N THR A 221 6.70 7.71 0.94
CA THR A 221 5.46 8.23 1.54
C THR A 221 5.72 9.26 2.62
N GLN A 222 6.93 9.29 3.19
CA GLN A 222 7.28 10.07 4.38
C GLN A 222 6.42 9.74 5.61
N CYS A 223 5.68 8.63 5.60
CA CYS A 223 4.80 8.26 6.70
C CYS A 223 5.42 7.13 7.52
N VAL A 224 5.81 7.43 8.76
CA VAL A 224 6.40 6.49 9.72
C VAL A 224 5.68 6.62 11.06
N ARG A 225 5.11 5.52 11.56
CA ARG A 225 4.36 5.50 12.83
C ARG A 225 5.34 5.60 14.01
N GLN A 226 5.04 6.42 15.02
CA GLN A 226 5.96 6.64 16.15
C GLN A 226 5.69 5.78 17.40
N ARG A 227 4.53 5.10 17.47
CA ARG A 227 4.10 4.29 18.63
C ARG A 227 3.13 3.21 18.17
N ASP A 228 3.64 2.22 17.47
CA ASP A 228 2.84 1.13 16.92
C ASP A 228 2.96 -0.14 17.78
N VAL A 229 2.10 -1.12 17.52
CA VAL A 229 2.13 -2.43 18.23
C VAL A 229 3.44 -3.19 18.01
N ILE A 230 4.18 -2.86 16.95
CA ILE A 230 5.55 -3.32 16.70
C ILE A 230 6.48 -2.12 16.59
N ASP A 231 7.79 -2.31 16.80
CA ASP A 231 8.78 -1.27 16.52
C ASP A 231 8.79 -0.97 15.01
N GLN A 232 8.34 0.25 14.66
CA GLN A 232 8.24 0.72 13.28
C GLN A 232 9.48 1.50 12.83
N THR A 233 10.58 1.40 13.57
CA THR A 233 11.88 1.92 13.12
C THR A 233 12.17 1.38 11.72
N PRO A 234 12.29 2.25 10.70
CA PRO A 234 12.44 1.77 9.34
C PRO A 234 13.68 0.91 9.16
N THR A 235 13.53 -0.20 8.42
CA THR A 235 14.60 -1.20 8.28
C THR A 235 15.25 -1.17 6.89
N GLY A 236 16.54 -1.51 6.83
CA GLY A 236 17.28 -1.59 5.57
C GLY A 236 17.57 -0.24 4.91
N PRO A 237 18.09 -0.24 3.67
CA PRO A 237 18.42 1.00 2.94
C PRO A 237 17.16 1.75 2.47
N SER A 238 17.25 3.08 2.39
CA SER A 238 16.18 3.96 1.87
C SER A 238 16.02 3.92 0.36
N THR A 239 17.00 3.34 -0.35
CA THR A 239 16.95 3.12 -1.79
C THR A 239 17.30 1.67 -2.06
N VAL A 240 16.41 0.95 -2.74
CA VAL A 240 16.60 -0.43 -3.19
C VAL A 240 16.44 -0.44 -4.71
N PRO A 241 17.44 -0.90 -5.47
CA PRO A 241 17.33 -0.98 -6.93
C PRO A 241 16.12 -1.80 -7.36
N THR A 242 15.54 -1.45 -8.50
CA THR A 242 14.49 -2.28 -9.11
C THR A 242 15.13 -3.47 -9.81
N TRP A 243 14.77 -4.67 -9.36
CA TRP A 243 15.10 -5.89 -10.07
C TRP A 243 14.30 -5.95 -11.38
N THR A 244 14.97 -6.32 -12.45
CA THR A 244 14.37 -6.58 -13.75
C THR A 244 14.67 -8.03 -14.11
N PRO A 245 13.70 -8.79 -14.69
CA PRO A 245 13.99 -10.10 -15.21
C PRO A 245 15.13 -10.00 -16.24
N SER A 246 16.09 -10.92 -16.19
CA SER A 246 17.03 -11.05 -17.30
C SER A 246 16.25 -11.37 -18.59
N PRO A 247 16.61 -10.76 -19.73
CA PRO A 247 15.93 -11.00 -21.01
C PRO A 247 15.99 -12.46 -21.46
#